data_AF-A0A087SLT6-F1
#
_entry.id   AF-A0A087SLT6-F1
#
_cell.length_a   1.000
_cell.length_b   1.000
_cell.length_c   1.000
_cell.angle_alpha   90.00
_cell.angle_beta   90.00
_cell.angle_gamma   90.00
#
_symmetry.space_group_name_H-M   'P 1'
#
loop_
_entity.id
_entity.type
_entity.pdbx_description
1 polymer ?
#
loop_
_entity_poly.entity_id
_entity_poly.type
_entity_poly.pdbx_seq_one_letter_code
_entity_poly.pdbx_strand_id
1 'polypeptide(L)'
;MPARSRHVVRGMFIQWEGLIQSLRDQGIDSLPPREAEQAVKSGKAVLVDVRPAKFHEQAHIPGSKNVPLFEYLTLSNLNGVGSVLKFIAMKANGVQPTVFNPEFLQGIKAAAGEDTTLILYCEAGGTMEASTSFPYGKDSRSLKAIWKVTNDSVLPSQRVQHLAGGLYGWWRDGRDVEGEYTGAEAGRTPNAVASSAGVGAADSEKPLDTREADE
;
A
#
# COMPACT_ATOMS: atom_id res chain seq x y z
N MET A 1 36.00 -17.60 -1.88
CA MET A 1 34.67 -17.12 -1.46
C MET A 1 34.66 -15.61 -1.50
N PRO A 2 33.79 -14.94 -2.28
CA PRO A 2 33.66 -13.49 -2.15
C PRO A 2 32.47 -13.16 -1.26
N ALA A 3 32.78 -12.63 -0.07
CA ALA A 3 31.85 -11.83 0.69
C ALA A 3 31.51 -10.58 -0.12
N ARG A 4 30.24 -10.40 -0.52
CA ARG A 4 29.80 -9.14 -1.11
C ARG A 4 29.46 -8.16 0.02
N SER A 5 30.39 -7.24 0.22
CA SER A 5 30.28 -6.10 1.12
C SER A 5 29.24 -5.10 0.62
N ARG A 6 28.35 -4.74 1.56
CA ARG A 6 27.57 -3.48 1.72
C ARG A 6 27.02 -2.84 0.46
N HIS A 7 25.71 -2.92 0.30
CA HIS A 7 24.95 -1.91 -0.44
C HIS A 7 23.95 -1.27 0.51
N VAL A 8 24.34 -0.16 1.15
CA VAL A 8 23.38 0.80 1.66
C VAL A 8 22.82 1.53 0.44
N VAL A 9 21.83 0.91 -0.23
CA VAL A 9 20.99 1.66 -1.17
C VAL A 9 19.92 2.36 -0.33
N ARG A 10 20.23 3.58 0.11
CA ARG A 10 19.25 4.48 0.74
C ARG A 10 18.29 4.99 -0.36
N GLY A 11 17.29 4.18 -0.68
CA GLY A 11 16.21 4.55 -1.60
C GLY A 11 15.38 3.35 -2.05
N MET A 12 14.14 3.62 -2.50
CA MET A 12 13.26 2.62 -3.11
C MET A 12 13.41 2.70 -4.63
N PHE A 13 14.54 2.22 -5.16
CA PHE A 13 14.86 2.27 -6.59
C PHE A 13 14.93 0.85 -7.15
N ILE A 14 13.76 0.28 -7.42
CA ILE A 14 13.62 -1.00 -8.12
C ILE A 14 12.43 -0.90 -9.07
N GLN A 15 12.56 -1.48 -10.26
CA GLN A 15 11.44 -1.58 -11.20
C GLN A 15 10.41 -2.59 -10.66
N TRP A 16 9.13 -2.36 -10.95
CA TRP A 16 8.04 -3.17 -10.39
C TRP A 16 8.18 -4.68 -10.68
N GLU A 17 8.56 -5.04 -11.91
CA GLU A 17 8.80 -6.44 -12.30
C GLU A 17 9.87 -7.11 -11.41
N GLY A 18 11.03 -6.45 -11.25
CA GLY A 18 12.11 -6.97 -10.41
C GLY A 18 11.72 -7.04 -8.93
N LEU A 19 10.92 -6.09 -8.45
CA LEU A 19 10.39 -6.10 -7.08
C LEU A 19 9.50 -7.32 -6.86
N ILE A 20 8.54 -7.55 -7.76
CA ILE A 20 7.60 -8.66 -7.63
C ILE A 20 8.30 -10.01 -7.78
N GLN A 21 9.22 -10.14 -8.72
CA GLN A 21 10.02 -11.35 -8.85
C GLN A 21 10.80 -11.63 -7.56
N SER A 22 11.41 -10.60 -6.98
CA SER A 22 12.12 -10.72 -5.70
C SER A 22 11.21 -11.17 -4.55
N LEU A 23 9.97 -10.69 -4.47
CA LEU A 23 9.02 -11.12 -3.44
C LEU A 23 8.59 -12.58 -3.61
N ARG A 24 8.36 -13.01 -4.87
CA ARG A 24 8.03 -14.41 -5.19
C ARG A 24 9.18 -15.34 -4.85
N ASP A 25 10.41 -14.98 -5.23
CA ASP A 25 11.61 -15.78 -4.94
C ASP A 25 11.86 -15.93 -3.43
N GLN A 26 11.43 -14.94 -2.63
CA GLN A 26 11.50 -14.97 -1.17
C GLN A 26 10.37 -15.77 -0.50
N GLY A 27 9.39 -16.24 -1.28
CA GLY A 27 8.22 -16.96 -0.76
C GLY A 27 7.30 -16.09 0.08
N ILE A 28 7.14 -14.80 -0.26
CA ILE A 28 6.21 -13.92 0.45
C ILE A 28 4.77 -14.33 0.13
N ASP A 29 3.99 -14.59 1.17
CA ASP A 29 2.59 -14.96 1.06
C ASP A 29 1.65 -13.75 1.16
N SER A 30 0.52 -13.83 0.44
CA SER A 30 -0.62 -12.93 0.61
C SER A 30 -1.76 -13.64 1.31
N LEU A 31 -2.11 -13.17 2.52
CA LEU A 31 -3.21 -13.72 3.30
C LEU A 31 -4.53 -13.02 2.93
N PRO A 32 -5.63 -13.77 2.75
CA PRO A 32 -6.95 -13.17 2.68
C PRO A 32 -7.34 -12.56 4.03
N PRO A 33 -8.24 -11.56 4.06
CA PRO A 33 -8.64 -10.89 5.28
C PRO A 33 -9.06 -11.82 6.43
N ARG A 34 -9.72 -12.95 6.12
CA ARG A 34 -10.16 -13.94 7.12
C ARG A 34 -9.02 -14.55 7.90
N GLU A 35 -8.00 -14.99 7.18
CA GLU A 35 -6.85 -15.66 7.78
C GLU A 35 -5.98 -14.67 8.53
N ALA A 36 -5.83 -13.45 8.00
CA ALA A 36 -5.14 -12.37 8.68
C ALA A 36 -5.81 -12.03 10.02
N GLU A 37 -7.15 -11.91 10.04
CA GLU A 37 -7.90 -11.67 11.28
C GLU A 37 -7.71 -12.79 12.32
N GLN A 38 -7.76 -14.04 11.88
CA GLN A 38 -7.53 -15.19 12.76
C GLN A 38 -6.10 -15.21 13.33
N ALA A 39 -5.10 -14.88 12.49
CA ALA A 39 -3.71 -14.80 12.92
C ALA A 39 -3.51 -13.69 13.98
N VAL A 40 -4.17 -12.53 13.81
CA VAL A 40 -4.12 -11.44 14.79
C VAL A 40 -4.85 -11.81 16.08
N LYS A 41 -6.08 -12.34 16.00
CA LYS A 41 -6.86 -12.76 17.18
C LYS A 41 -6.18 -13.87 17.98
N SER A 42 -5.40 -14.73 17.34
CA SER A 42 -4.60 -15.77 18.01
C SER A 42 -3.24 -15.29 18.52
N GLY A 43 -2.92 -14.00 18.39
CA GLY A 43 -1.66 -13.41 18.85
C GLY A 43 -0.44 -13.80 18.01
N LYS A 44 -0.64 -14.47 16.87
CA LYS A 44 0.44 -14.92 15.98
C LYS A 44 0.93 -13.82 15.03
N ALA A 45 0.10 -12.80 14.80
CA ALA A 45 0.42 -11.73 13.87
C ALA A 45 0.01 -10.35 14.39
N VAL A 46 0.65 -9.32 13.83
CA VAL A 46 0.30 -7.91 14.03
C VAL A 46 0.09 -7.28 12.66
N LEU A 47 -1.02 -6.54 12.52
CA LEU A 47 -1.30 -5.76 11.31
C LEU A 47 -0.57 -4.42 11.32
N VAL A 48 0.01 -4.07 10.17
CA VAL A 48 0.71 -2.80 9.97
C VAL A 48 0.16 -2.07 8.76
N ASP A 49 -0.43 -0.91 8.99
CA ASP A 49 -0.90 0.00 7.97
C ASP A 49 0.26 0.85 7.45
N VAL A 50 0.60 0.72 6.17
CA VAL A 50 1.69 1.48 5.54
C VAL A 50 1.21 2.71 4.79
N ARG A 51 -0.08 3.08 4.91
CA ARG A 51 -0.63 4.32 4.36
C ARG A 51 -0.16 5.53 5.18
N PRO A 52 -0.17 6.74 4.59
CA PRO A 52 0.04 7.98 5.34
C PRO A 52 -0.89 8.08 6.55
N ALA A 53 -0.38 8.62 7.66
CA ALA A 53 -1.08 8.69 8.95
C ALA A 53 -2.50 9.24 8.86
N LYS A 54 -2.72 10.31 8.08
CA LYS A 54 -4.05 10.87 7.82
C LYS A 54 -5.11 9.84 7.42
N PHE A 55 -4.75 8.86 6.58
CA PHE A 55 -5.71 7.84 6.14
C PHE A 55 -5.96 6.77 7.22
N HIS A 56 -4.95 6.48 8.03
CA HIS A 56 -5.11 5.57 9.18
C HIS A 56 -6.01 6.22 10.23
N GLU A 57 -5.76 7.48 10.59
CA GLU A 57 -6.59 8.27 11.51
C GLU A 57 -8.06 8.34 11.08
N GLN A 58 -8.32 8.46 9.77
CA GLN A 58 -9.68 8.46 9.23
C GLN A 58 -10.36 7.10 9.38
N ALA A 59 -9.69 6.03 8.93
CA ALA A 59 -10.18 4.68 9.12
C ALA A 59 -9.10 3.62 8.94
N HIS A 60 -9.09 2.59 9.75
CA HIS A 60 -8.08 1.52 9.72
C HIS A 60 -8.60 0.20 10.30
N ILE A 61 -7.83 -0.88 10.14
CA ILE A 61 -8.19 -2.17 10.73
C ILE A 61 -7.97 -2.09 12.25
N PRO A 62 -8.92 -2.51 13.10
CA PRO A 62 -8.80 -2.45 14.56
C PRO A 62 -7.49 -3.06 15.07
N GLY A 63 -6.83 -2.35 15.99
CA GLY A 63 -5.56 -2.78 16.58
C GLY A 63 -4.34 -2.77 15.64
N SER A 64 -4.48 -2.29 14.40
CA SER A 64 -3.34 -2.14 13.49
C SER A 64 -2.42 -0.99 13.91
N LYS A 65 -1.11 -1.18 13.73
CA LYS A 65 -0.10 -0.12 13.92
C LYS A 65 0.08 0.67 12.63
N ASN A 66 0.14 2.00 12.69
CA ASN A 66 0.49 2.80 11.53
C ASN A 66 2.00 2.99 11.40
N VAL A 67 2.58 2.57 10.28
CA VAL A 67 3.98 2.79 9.94
C VAL A 67 4.06 3.23 8.47
N PRO A 68 3.86 4.54 8.18
CA PRO A 68 3.77 5.03 6.82
C PRO A 68 5.04 4.74 6.01
N LEU A 69 4.88 4.13 4.82
CA LEU A 69 6.00 3.94 3.89
C LEU A 69 6.45 5.27 3.27
N PHE A 70 5.48 6.14 3.04
CA PHE A 70 5.67 7.46 2.46
C PHE A 70 4.98 8.51 3.32
N GLU A 71 5.60 9.67 3.42
CA GLU A 71 5.05 10.86 4.05
C GLU A 71 4.77 11.92 3.00
N TYR A 72 3.91 12.88 3.36
CA TYR A 72 3.69 14.03 2.52
C TYR A 72 4.91 14.95 2.53
N LEU A 73 5.28 15.39 1.34
CA LEU A 73 6.23 16.49 1.19
C LEU A 73 5.51 17.78 1.58
N THR A 74 6.11 18.52 2.49
CA THR A 74 5.65 19.76 3.11
C THR A 74 6.80 20.75 3.10
N LEU A 75 6.52 22.04 3.33
CA LEU A 75 7.58 23.05 3.39
C LEU A 75 8.64 22.72 4.47
N SER A 76 8.23 22.07 5.57
CA SER A 76 9.10 21.70 6.69
C SER A 76 10.05 20.53 6.41
N ASN A 77 9.82 19.72 5.38
CA ASN A 77 10.69 18.58 5.04
C ASN A 77 11.28 18.68 3.61
N LEU A 78 11.33 19.88 3.04
CA LEU A 78 12.09 20.18 1.83
C LEU A 78 13.59 20.18 2.14
N ASN A 79 14.33 19.26 1.52
CA ASN A 79 15.74 19.02 1.82
C ASN A 79 16.65 19.14 0.59
N GLY A 80 16.27 19.98 -0.37
CA GLY A 80 17.10 20.32 -1.53
C GLY A 80 16.31 20.78 -2.74
N VAL A 81 17.01 21.32 -3.74
CA VAL A 81 16.41 21.93 -4.95
C VAL A 81 15.46 20.97 -5.67
N GLY A 82 15.82 19.68 -5.77
CA GLY A 82 14.95 18.66 -6.39
C GLY A 82 13.63 18.46 -5.65
N SER A 83 13.63 18.48 -4.30
CA SER A 83 12.41 18.37 -3.50
C SER A 83 11.51 19.60 -3.66
N VAL A 84 12.09 20.81 -3.76
CA VAL A 84 11.36 22.06 -4.02
C VAL A 84 10.70 22.02 -5.40
N LEU A 85 11.45 21.65 -6.43
CA LEU A 85 10.92 21.53 -7.80
C LEU A 85 9.79 20.51 -7.88
N LYS A 86 9.97 19.33 -7.27
CA LYS A 86 8.92 18.30 -7.17
C LYS A 86 7.69 18.85 -6.46
N PHE A 87 7.87 19.54 -5.34
CA PHE A 87 6.77 20.10 -4.56
C PHE A 87 5.94 21.09 -5.38
N ILE A 88 6.59 22.07 -6.02
CA ILE A 88 5.94 23.07 -6.86
C ILE A 88 5.22 22.41 -8.03
N ALA A 89 5.91 21.55 -8.78
CA ALA A 89 5.34 20.92 -9.98
C ALA A 89 4.12 20.04 -9.65
N MET A 90 4.18 19.23 -8.60
CA MET A 90 3.06 18.35 -8.23
C MET A 90 1.87 19.15 -7.67
N LYS A 91 2.13 20.14 -6.82
CA LYS A 91 1.09 21.01 -6.27
C LYS A 91 0.38 21.84 -7.33
N ALA A 92 1.10 22.35 -8.33
CA ALA A 92 0.51 23.05 -9.47
C ALA A 92 -0.46 22.17 -10.27
N ASN A 93 -0.30 20.83 -10.21
CA ASN A 93 -1.19 19.85 -10.82
C ASN A 93 -2.22 19.26 -9.84
N GLY A 94 -2.41 19.87 -8.67
CA GLY A 94 -3.37 19.39 -7.67
C GLY A 94 -3.00 18.05 -7.00
N VAL A 95 -1.77 17.57 -7.20
CA VAL A 95 -1.28 16.33 -6.60
C VAL A 95 -0.50 16.66 -5.33
N GLN A 96 -0.82 16.00 -4.22
CA GLN A 96 -0.03 16.13 -3.01
C GLN A 96 1.24 15.26 -3.13
N PRO A 97 2.44 15.86 -3.23
CA PRO A 97 3.68 15.11 -3.33
C PRO A 97 3.95 14.28 -2.08
N THR A 98 4.53 13.10 -2.27
CA THR A 98 5.02 12.23 -1.20
C THR A 98 6.51 11.92 -1.34
N VAL A 99 7.17 11.60 -0.23
CA VAL A 99 8.57 11.17 -0.13
C VAL A 99 8.67 9.95 0.78
N PHE A 100 9.73 9.16 0.61
CA PHE A 100 9.96 8.01 1.48
C PHE A 100 10.12 8.45 2.93
N ASN A 101 9.48 7.74 3.86
CA ASN A 101 9.62 7.99 5.29
C ASN A 101 10.96 7.40 5.79
N PRO A 102 11.93 8.22 6.22
CA PRO A 102 13.21 7.71 6.71
C PRO A 102 13.08 6.84 7.98
N GLU A 103 12.03 7.03 8.77
CA GLU A 103 11.76 6.28 10.01
C GLU A 103 11.00 4.98 9.76
N PHE A 104 10.60 4.68 8.51
CA PHE A 104 9.80 3.51 8.17
C PHE A 104 10.39 2.20 8.71
N LEU A 105 11.68 1.95 8.49
CA LEU A 105 12.33 0.71 8.93
C LEU A 105 12.44 0.60 10.45
N GLN A 106 12.66 1.73 11.13
CA GLN A 106 12.69 1.77 12.60
C GLN A 106 11.28 1.48 13.15
N GLY A 107 10.24 2.09 12.57
CA GLY A 107 8.86 1.84 12.90
C GLY A 107 8.44 0.39 12.70
N ILE A 108 8.87 -0.26 11.60
CA ILE A 108 8.63 -1.68 11.36
C ILE A 108 9.26 -2.54 12.47
N LYS A 109 10.51 -2.25 12.84
CA LYS A 109 11.20 -2.98 13.91
C LYS A 109 10.50 -2.81 15.26
N ALA A 110 10.00 -1.62 15.57
CA ALA A 110 9.23 -1.37 16.79
C ALA A 110 7.82 -2.00 16.75
N ALA A 111 7.24 -2.13 15.55
CA ALA A 111 5.96 -2.79 15.36
C ALA A 111 6.06 -4.31 15.54
N ALA A 112 7.18 -4.91 15.13
CA ALA A 112 7.46 -6.34 15.26
C ALA A 112 7.63 -6.76 16.73
N GLY A 113 6.79 -7.66 17.22
CA GLY A 113 7.07 -8.41 18.46
C GLY A 113 8.14 -9.46 18.24
N GLU A 114 8.71 -10.01 19.31
CA GLU A 114 9.78 -11.02 19.23
C GLU A 114 9.36 -12.27 18.45
N ASP A 115 8.09 -12.67 18.51
CA ASP A 115 7.57 -13.92 17.92
C ASP A 115 6.36 -13.75 16.98
N THR A 116 6.00 -12.52 16.60
CA THR A 116 4.78 -12.24 15.82
C THR A 116 5.04 -11.93 14.35
N THR A 117 4.38 -12.60 13.41
CA THR A 117 4.47 -12.21 11.98
C THR A 117 3.86 -10.83 11.75
N LEU A 118 4.51 -10.00 10.94
CA LEU A 118 3.93 -8.73 10.51
C LEU A 118 3.12 -8.91 9.24
N ILE A 119 1.86 -8.50 9.25
CA ILE A 119 1.00 -8.47 8.08
C ILE A 119 0.88 -7.02 7.62
N LEU A 120 1.53 -6.67 6.51
CA LEU A 120 1.55 -5.31 5.99
C LEU A 120 0.40 -5.10 5.01
N TYR A 121 -0.29 -3.98 5.14
CA TYR A 121 -1.39 -3.62 4.27
C TYR A 121 -1.37 -2.15 3.87
N CYS A 122 -1.97 -1.88 2.73
CA CYS A 122 -2.28 -0.53 2.28
C CYS A 122 -3.75 -0.47 1.85
N GLU A 123 -4.14 0.53 1.06
CA GLU A 123 -5.55 0.72 0.69
C GLU A 123 -6.14 -0.48 -0.04
N ALA A 124 -5.51 -0.91 -1.15
CA ALA A 124 -6.04 -1.94 -2.03
C ALA A 124 -5.21 -3.24 -2.05
N GLY A 125 -4.06 -3.28 -1.36
CA GLY A 125 -3.14 -4.44 -1.34
C GLY A 125 -2.40 -4.72 -2.65
N GLY A 126 -3.00 -4.45 -3.81
CA GLY A 126 -2.46 -4.90 -5.09
C GLY A 126 -2.43 -6.42 -5.16
N THR A 127 -1.56 -6.98 -6.01
CA THR A 127 -1.38 -8.42 -6.10
C THR A 127 -0.03 -8.78 -6.71
N MET A 128 0.56 -9.89 -6.26
CA MET A 128 1.70 -10.52 -6.93
C MET A 128 1.25 -11.43 -8.09
N GLU A 129 -0.03 -11.71 -8.23
CA GLU A 129 -0.57 -12.55 -9.30
C GLU A 129 -0.62 -11.79 -10.63
N ALA A 130 -0.10 -12.43 -11.68
CA ALA A 130 -0.15 -11.87 -13.02
C ALA A 130 -1.57 -11.94 -13.60
N SER A 131 -1.93 -10.96 -14.43
CA SER A 131 -3.18 -10.93 -15.20
C SER A 131 -2.94 -10.25 -16.54
N THR A 132 -3.92 -10.31 -17.45
CA THR A 132 -3.85 -9.64 -18.76
C THR A 132 -3.59 -8.14 -18.63
N SER A 133 -4.23 -7.46 -17.66
CA SER A 133 -4.04 -6.02 -17.43
C SER A 133 -2.80 -5.70 -16.60
N PHE A 134 -2.29 -6.68 -15.84
CA PHE A 134 -1.15 -6.52 -14.95
C PHE A 134 -0.22 -7.73 -15.07
N PRO A 135 0.63 -7.80 -16.12
CA PRO A 135 1.48 -8.97 -16.39
C PRO A 135 2.46 -9.26 -15.26
N TYR A 136 2.78 -8.25 -14.44
CA TYR A 136 3.67 -8.37 -13.28
C TYR A 136 2.92 -8.20 -11.94
N GLY A 137 1.61 -8.42 -11.94
CA GLY A 137 0.77 -8.08 -10.79
C GLY A 137 0.56 -6.57 -10.63
N LYS A 138 -0.30 -6.21 -9.69
CA LYS A 138 -0.78 -4.84 -9.49
C LYS A 138 0.03 -4.15 -8.40
N ASP A 139 0.60 -2.99 -8.74
CA ASP A 139 1.39 -2.14 -7.84
C ASP A 139 0.66 -1.85 -6.53
N SER A 140 1.37 -1.99 -5.40
CA SER A 140 0.90 -1.53 -4.10
C SER A 140 2.01 -1.04 -3.19
N ARG A 141 1.60 -0.17 -2.26
CA ARG A 141 2.47 0.33 -1.18
C ARG A 141 2.85 -0.79 -0.21
N SER A 142 1.95 -1.72 0.09
CA SER A 142 2.23 -2.84 1.00
C SER A 142 3.28 -3.79 0.42
N LEU A 143 3.22 -4.13 -0.87
CA LEU A 143 4.23 -4.96 -1.51
C LEU A 143 5.59 -4.25 -1.59
N LYS A 144 5.60 -2.94 -1.88
CA LYS A 144 6.82 -2.12 -1.79
C LYS A 144 7.41 -2.07 -0.38
N ALA A 145 6.55 -1.93 0.62
CA ALA A 145 6.94 -1.93 2.02
C ALA A 145 7.58 -3.28 2.41
N ILE A 146 6.96 -4.41 2.06
CA ILE A 146 7.50 -5.75 2.34
C ILE A 146 8.86 -5.93 1.67
N TRP A 147 8.98 -5.59 0.38
CA TRP A 147 10.25 -5.67 -0.33
C TRP A 147 11.32 -4.85 0.39
N LYS A 148 10.98 -3.64 0.83
CA LYS A 148 11.93 -2.78 1.52
C LYS A 148 12.37 -3.36 2.87
N VAL A 149 11.44 -3.95 3.63
CA VAL A 149 11.72 -4.60 4.91
C VAL A 149 12.65 -5.79 4.75
N THR A 150 12.38 -6.66 3.77
CA THR A 150 13.17 -7.88 3.59
C THR A 150 14.50 -7.63 2.88
N ASN A 151 14.52 -6.74 1.87
CA ASN A 151 15.74 -6.36 1.16
C ASN A 151 16.77 -5.68 2.08
N ASP A 152 16.31 -4.85 3.03
CA ASP A 152 17.20 -4.22 4.02
C ASP A 152 17.44 -5.11 5.25
N SER A 153 16.98 -6.37 5.22
CA SER A 153 17.18 -7.35 6.29
C SER A 153 16.67 -6.89 7.67
N VAL A 154 15.59 -6.10 7.69
CA VAL A 154 14.96 -5.67 8.96
C VAL A 154 14.19 -6.81 9.61
N LEU A 155 13.50 -7.62 8.79
CA LEU A 155 12.88 -8.87 9.18
C LEU A 155 13.12 -9.91 8.08
N PRO A 156 13.25 -11.20 8.42
CA PRO A 156 13.31 -12.27 7.43
C PRO A 156 11.95 -12.46 6.74
N SER A 157 11.92 -13.04 5.55
CA SER A 157 10.68 -13.20 4.76
C SER A 157 9.60 -14.01 5.49
N GLN A 158 9.98 -14.98 6.32
CA GLN A 158 9.06 -15.80 7.13
C GLN A 158 8.33 -15.01 8.22
N ARG A 159 8.82 -13.81 8.55
CA ARG A 159 8.30 -12.90 9.57
C ARG A 159 7.43 -11.78 8.98
N VAL A 160 7.20 -11.78 7.67
CA VAL A 160 6.47 -10.73 6.97
C VAL A 160 5.51 -11.33 5.95
N GLN A 161 4.26 -10.86 5.96
CA GLN A 161 3.21 -11.29 5.05
C GLN A 161 2.46 -10.07 4.49
N HIS A 162 1.78 -10.30 3.37
CA HIS A 162 0.98 -9.31 2.69
C HIS A 162 -0.52 -9.51 2.98
N LEU A 163 -1.28 -8.44 3.24
CA LEU A 163 -2.74 -8.53 3.28
C LEU A 163 -3.33 -8.39 1.87
N ALA A 164 -3.89 -9.48 1.34
CA ALA A 164 -4.59 -9.47 0.06
C ALA A 164 -5.78 -8.51 0.10
N GLY A 165 -5.90 -7.65 -0.90
CA GLY A 165 -6.98 -6.66 -1.01
C GLY A 165 -6.87 -5.44 -0.09
N GLY A 166 -5.90 -5.40 0.84
CA GLY A 166 -5.70 -4.26 1.74
C GLY A 166 -6.91 -3.95 2.64
N LEU A 167 -7.02 -2.70 3.10
CA LEU A 167 -8.18 -2.23 3.88
C LEU A 167 -9.49 -2.38 3.10
N TYR A 168 -9.47 -2.08 1.81
CA TYR A 168 -10.66 -2.22 0.96
C TYR A 168 -11.19 -3.66 0.94
N GLY A 169 -10.30 -4.63 0.74
CA GLY A 169 -10.62 -6.05 0.78
C GLY A 169 -11.13 -6.48 2.16
N TRP A 170 -10.49 -6.00 3.23
CA TRP A 170 -10.91 -6.25 4.61
C TRP A 170 -12.34 -5.77 4.89
N TRP A 171 -12.65 -4.53 4.52
CA TRP A 171 -13.98 -3.94 4.68
C TRP A 171 -15.03 -4.66 3.82
N ARG A 172 -14.72 -4.95 2.56
CA ARG A 172 -15.64 -5.65 1.64
C ARG A 172 -15.97 -7.06 2.11
N ASP A 173 -15.05 -7.70 2.83
CA ASP A 173 -15.25 -8.99 3.50
C ASP A 173 -16.17 -8.89 4.74
N GLY A 174 -16.68 -7.70 5.08
CA GLY A 174 -17.59 -7.47 6.20
C GLY A 174 -16.90 -7.46 7.57
N ARG A 175 -15.59 -7.19 7.61
CA ARG A 175 -14.82 -7.14 8.86
C ARG A 175 -14.82 -5.75 9.47
N ASP A 176 -14.60 -5.71 10.77
CA ASP A 176 -14.58 -4.48 11.56
C ASP A 176 -13.50 -3.51 11.06
N VAL A 177 -13.87 -2.24 10.97
CA VAL A 177 -12.99 -1.12 10.64
C VAL A 177 -13.21 -0.06 11.70
N GLU A 178 -12.13 0.45 12.29
CA GLU A 178 -12.19 1.63 13.15
C GLU A 178 -12.24 2.89 12.29
N GLY A 179 -13.12 3.82 12.63
CA GLY A 179 -13.30 5.09 11.91
C GLY A 179 -14.35 5.05 10.79
N GLU A 180 -14.40 6.11 9.98
CA GLU A 180 -15.38 6.26 8.90
C GLU A 180 -14.79 5.84 7.55
N TYR A 181 -15.05 4.59 7.16
CA TYR A 181 -14.61 4.04 5.88
C TYR A 181 -15.76 3.85 4.90
N THR A 182 -15.62 4.42 3.70
CA THR A 182 -16.64 4.37 2.64
C THR A 182 -16.17 3.62 1.39
N GLY A 183 -14.91 3.14 1.37
CA GLY A 183 -14.30 2.57 0.17
C GLY A 183 -14.01 3.59 -0.94
N ALA A 184 -14.26 4.89 -0.74
CA ALA A 184 -14.05 5.92 -1.77
C ALA A 184 -12.60 6.03 -2.28
N GLU A 185 -11.63 5.58 -1.46
CA GLU A 185 -10.21 5.57 -1.79
C GLU A 185 -9.75 4.26 -2.48
N ALA A 186 -10.65 3.27 -2.61
CA ALA A 186 -10.34 2.00 -3.24
C ALA A 186 -9.87 2.19 -4.69
N GLY A 187 -8.69 1.68 -5.00
CA GLY A 187 -8.12 1.77 -6.34
C GLY A 187 -7.46 3.11 -6.68
N ARG A 188 -7.50 4.12 -5.80
CA ARG A 188 -6.72 5.36 -5.95
C ARG A 188 -5.25 5.09 -5.61
N THR A 189 -4.36 5.44 -6.52
CA THR A 189 -2.94 5.58 -6.19
C THR A 189 -2.71 6.98 -5.62
N PRO A 190 -1.78 7.20 -4.67
CA PRO A 190 -1.59 8.51 -4.02
C PRO A 190 -1.14 9.64 -4.96
N ASN A 191 -0.82 9.34 -6.23
CA ASN A 191 -0.55 10.35 -7.26
C ASN A 191 -1.79 10.73 -8.09
N ALA A 192 -2.92 10.02 -7.91
CA ALA A 192 -4.17 10.41 -8.51
C ALA A 192 -4.65 11.71 -7.83
N VAL A 193 -4.93 12.72 -8.65
CA VAL A 193 -5.42 14.05 -8.24
C VAL A 193 -6.51 13.86 -7.19
N ALA A 194 -6.38 14.51 -6.04
CA ALA A 194 -7.52 14.64 -5.14
C ALA A 194 -8.56 15.45 -5.91
N SER A 195 -9.56 14.79 -6.49
CA SER A 195 -10.66 15.48 -7.14
C SER A 195 -11.27 16.38 -6.07
N SER A 196 -11.08 17.70 -6.22
CA SER A 196 -11.81 18.68 -5.45
C SER A 196 -13.29 18.31 -5.51
N ALA A 197 -13.91 18.15 -4.36
CA ALA A 197 -15.32 17.84 -4.26
C ALA A 197 -16.15 18.82 -5.11
N GLY A 198 -17.06 18.27 -5.92
CA GLY A 198 -18.26 18.95 -6.41
C GLY A 198 -18.14 19.68 -7.74
N VAL A 199 -18.25 18.95 -8.87
CA VAL A 199 -19.08 19.36 -10.02
C VAL A 199 -19.62 18.09 -10.71
N GLY A 200 -20.93 17.86 -10.59
CA GLY A 200 -21.81 17.05 -11.45
C GLY A 200 -21.28 15.73 -12.05
N ALA A 201 -21.58 14.61 -11.40
CA ALA A 201 -21.82 13.37 -12.14
C ALA A 201 -23.16 13.55 -12.88
N ALA A 202 -23.11 13.89 -14.17
CA ALA A 202 -24.24 13.73 -15.06
C ALA A 202 -24.25 12.27 -15.52
N ASP A 203 -25.32 11.58 -15.15
CA ASP A 203 -25.68 10.25 -15.61
C ASP A 203 -25.55 10.13 -17.13
N SER A 204 -24.85 9.08 -17.57
CA SER A 204 -25.01 8.55 -18.92
C SER A 204 -25.22 7.04 -18.83
N GLU A 205 -26.30 6.64 -18.16
CA GLU A 205 -26.97 5.39 -18.49
C GLU A 205 -27.69 5.62 -19.83
N LYS A 206 -27.09 5.17 -20.92
CA LYS A 206 -27.83 4.97 -22.17
C LYS A 206 -28.69 3.71 -22.00
N PRO A 207 -30.02 3.77 -22.24
CA PRO A 207 -30.86 2.59 -22.20
C PRO A 207 -30.49 1.64 -23.35
N LEU A 208 -30.46 0.34 -23.05
CA LEU A 208 -30.41 -0.71 -24.07
C LEU A 208 -31.64 -0.57 -24.98
N ASP A 209 -31.36 -0.40 -26.27
CA ASP A 209 -32.33 -0.43 -27.36
C ASP A 209 -32.83 -1.88 -27.54
N THR A 210 -34.03 -2.16 -27.05
CA THR A 210 -34.79 -3.35 -27.43
C THR A 210 -35.70 -2.98 -28.60
N ARG A 211 -35.29 -3.35 -29.81
CA ARG A 211 -36.22 -3.54 -30.92
C ARG A 211 -36.00 -4.90 -31.54
N GLU A 212 -36.98 -5.74 -31.22
CA GLU A 212 -37.28 -7.00 -31.87
C GLU A 212 -37.44 -6.80 -33.38
N ALA A 213 -37.04 -7.85 -34.09
CA ALA A 213 -37.36 -8.09 -35.48
C ALA A 213 -38.88 -8.15 -35.65
N ASP A 214 -39.39 -7.50 -36.69
CA ASP A 214 -40.49 -8.00 -37.50
C ASP A 214 -40.52 -7.23 -38.85
N GLU A 215 -40.67 -8.02 -39.92
CA GLU A 215 -40.81 -7.74 -41.37
C GLU A 215 -39.63 -7.16 -42.17
#